data_AF-A0A6G2G2B5-F1
#
_entry.id   AF-A0A6G2G2B5-F1
#
_cell.length_a   1.000
_cell.length_b   1.000
_cell.length_c   1.000
_cell.angle_alpha   90.00
_cell.angle_beta   90.00
_cell.angle_gamma   90.00
#
_symmetry.space_group_name_H-M   'P 1'
#
loop_
_entity.id
_entity.type
_entity.pdbx_description
1 polymer ?
#
loop_
_entity_poly.entity_id
_entity_poly.type
_entity_poly.pdbx_seq_one_letter_code
_entity_poly.pdbx_strand_id
1 'polypeptide(L)' 'AAGDRSLVVSYNGSEATGWAARNCPGGRGRAFGDCTVRDGVVVQRRGNETVVVAAAFDLAVVAPDERTNATVVVRAV' A
#
# COMPACT_ATOMS: atom_id res chain seq x y z
N ALA A 1 -5.03 32.89 -0.70
CA ALA A 1 -3.63 32.48 -0.46
C ALA A 1 -3.60 30.97 -0.40
N ALA A 2 -2.79 30.30 -1.23
CA ALA A 2 -2.48 28.90 -0.97
C ALA A 2 -1.58 28.91 0.27
N GLY A 3 -2.18 28.78 1.46
CA GLY A 3 -1.46 28.78 2.73
C GLY A 3 -0.41 27.67 2.74
N ASP A 4 0.70 27.92 3.44
CA ASP A 4 1.85 27.04 3.56
C ASP A 4 1.44 25.61 3.92
N ARG A 5 1.26 24.76 2.90
CA ARG A 5 0.87 23.36 3.08
C ARG A 5 1.98 22.46 2.57
N SER A 6 2.35 21.51 3.41
CA SER A 6 3.27 20.43 3.04
C SER A 6 2.53 19.09 3.06
N LEU A 7 2.89 18.23 2.12
CA LEU A 7 2.42 16.85 2.03
C LEU A 7 3.62 15.93 2.15
N VAL A 8 3.57 15.01 3.12
CA VAL A 8 4.52 13.92 3.25
C VAL A 8 3.79 12.62 2.91
N VAL A 9 4.40 11.81 2.06
CA VAL A 9 3.91 10.49 1.68
C VAL A 9 4.99 9.47 2.02
N SER A 10 4.62 8.47 2.81
CA SER A 10 5.52 7.37 3.19
C SER A 10 4.83 6.02 2.98
N TYR A 11 5.61 5.01 2.60
CA TYR A 11 5.09 3.65 2.50
C TYR A 11 4.74 3.07 3.88
N ASN A 12 3.63 2.33 3.96
CA ASN A 12 3.18 1.67 5.19
C ASN A 12 3.23 0.14 5.04
N GLY A 13 4.30 -0.47 5.57
CA GLY A 13 4.51 -1.92 5.53
C GLY A 13 3.48 -2.73 6.32
N SER A 14 3.03 -2.20 7.47
CA SER A 14 2.03 -2.86 8.32
C SER A 14 0.67 -2.96 7.63
N GLU A 15 0.21 -1.87 7.03
CA GLU A 15 -1.08 -1.81 6.35
C GLU A 15 -1.07 -2.58 5.05
N ALA A 16 0.04 -2.56 4.32
CA ALA A 16 0.24 -3.44 3.18
C ALA A 16 0.19 -4.92 3.59
N THR A 17 0.78 -5.29 4.72
CA THR A 17 0.76 -6.67 5.26
C THR A 17 -0.65 -7.07 5.67
N GLY A 18 -1.36 -6.21 6.41
CA GLY A 18 -2.75 -6.45 6.80
C GLY A 18 -3.68 -6.56 5.58
N TRP A 19 -3.47 -5.71 4.58
CA TRP A 19 -4.22 -5.77 3.33
C TRP A 19 -3.93 -7.08 2.58
N ALA A 20 -2.67 -7.47 2.43
CA ALA A 20 -2.29 -8.71 1.75
C ALA A 20 -2.91 -9.94 2.45
N ALA A 21 -2.88 -9.99 3.79
CA ALA A 21 -3.48 -11.10 4.54
C ALA A 21 -5.00 -11.25 4.31
N ARG A 22 -5.70 -10.14 4.07
CA ARG A 22 -7.16 -10.14 3.83
C ARG A 22 -7.57 -10.37 2.38
N ASN A 23 -6.73 -9.94 1.43
CA ASN A 23 -7.11 -9.85 0.02
C ASN A 23 -6.37 -10.83 -0.88
N CYS A 24 -5.27 -11.42 -0.41
CA CYS A 24 -4.50 -12.35 -1.21
C CYS A 24 -4.98 -13.79 -1.02
N PRO A 25 -5.16 -14.57 -2.11
CA PRO A 25 -5.53 -15.97 -2.01
C PRO A 25 -4.40 -16.75 -1.31
N GLY A 26 -4.76 -17.52 -0.28
CA GLY A 26 -3.89 -18.48 0.39
C GLY A 26 -4.27 -19.93 0.10
N GLY A 27 -3.49 -20.87 0.63
CA GLY A 27 -3.80 -22.31 0.59
C GLY A 27 -3.36 -23.04 -0.69
N ARG A 28 -3.67 -24.35 -0.73
CA ARG A 28 -3.35 -25.24 -1.86
C ARG A 28 -4.32 -25.00 -3.03
N GLY A 29 -3.85 -25.19 -4.27
CA GLY A 29 -4.69 -25.07 -5.47
C GLY A 29 -4.79 -23.66 -6.07
N ARG A 30 -3.92 -22.73 -5.67
CA ARG A 30 -3.87 -21.37 -6.21
C ARG A 30 -3.27 -21.32 -7.62
N ALA A 31 -3.83 -20.45 -8.46
CA ALA A 31 -3.33 -20.21 -9.83
C ALA A 31 -2.03 -19.37 -9.86
N PHE A 32 -1.73 -18.62 -8.81
CA PHE A 32 -0.60 -17.70 -8.73
C PHE A 32 0.22 -17.91 -7.46
N GLY A 33 1.43 -17.33 -7.42
CA GLY A 33 2.26 -17.32 -6.22
C GLY A 33 1.63 -16.55 -5.07
N ASP A 34 2.19 -16.72 -3.87
CA ASP A 34 1.78 -15.93 -2.71
C ASP A 34 2.04 -14.43 -2.94
N CYS A 35 1.20 -13.59 -2.33
CA CYS A 35 1.52 -12.18 -2.20
C CYS A 35 2.68 -12.01 -1.21
N THR A 36 3.57 -11.09 -1.53
CA THR A 36 4.66 -10.68 -0.65
C THR A 36 4.66 -9.17 -0.53
N VAL A 37 4.97 -8.66 0.66
CA VAL A 37 5.08 -7.21 0.88
C VAL A 37 6.55 -6.81 0.85
N ARG A 38 6.85 -5.75 0.11
CA ARG A 38 8.16 -5.11 0.00
C ARG A 38 7.97 -3.61 0.22
N ASP A 39 8.47 -3.11 1.35
CA ASP A 39 8.45 -1.68 1.68
C ASP A 39 7.06 -1.02 1.46
N GLY A 40 5.98 -1.65 1.95
CA GLY A 40 4.61 -1.15 1.79
C GLY A 40 3.94 -1.45 0.43
N VAL A 41 4.63 -2.12 -0.49
CA VAL A 41 4.10 -2.57 -1.78
C VAL A 41 3.80 -4.07 -1.73
N VAL A 42 2.58 -4.44 -2.09
CA VAL A 42 2.13 -5.83 -2.22
C VAL A 42 2.39 -6.29 -3.65
N VAL A 43 3.24 -7.29 -3.81
CA VAL A 43 3.56 -7.89 -5.11
C VAL A 43 3.19 -9.36 -5.14
N GLN A 44 2.86 -9.86 -6.32
CA GLN A 44 2.51 -11.26 -6.55
C GLN A 44 3.29 -11.80 -7.74
N ARG A 45 3.77 -13.04 -7.63
CA ARG A 45 4.42 -13.72 -8.74
C ARG A 45 3.39 -14.44 -9.61
N ARG A 46 3.42 -14.15 -10.92
CA ARG A 46 2.58 -14.78 -11.94
C ARG A 46 3.48 -15.35 -13.03
N GLY A 47 3.71 -16.67 -12.99
CA GLY A 47 4.70 -17.29 -13.86
C GLY A 47 6.11 -16.74 -13.59
N ASN A 48 6.72 -16.14 -14.61
CA ASN A 48 8.05 -15.51 -14.56
C ASN A 48 8.01 -14.00 -14.23
N GLU A 49 6.83 -13.42 -14.00
CA GLU A 49 6.67 -11.99 -13.75
C GLU A 49 6.30 -11.70 -12.29
N THR A 50 6.74 -10.54 -11.77
CA THR A 50 6.30 -10.00 -10.48
C THR A 50 5.43 -8.78 -10.74
N VAL A 51 4.14 -8.89 -10.41
CA VAL A 51 3.17 -7.81 -10.61
C VAL A 51 2.88 -7.11 -9.28
N VAL A 52 2.69 -5.79 -9.33
CA VAL A 52 2.19 -5.02 -8.18
C VAL A 52 0.68 -5.24 -8.10
N VAL A 53 0.18 -5.53 -6.91
CA VAL A 53 -1.25 -5.77 -6.65
C VAL A 53 -1.85 -4.62 -5.83
N ALA A 54 -1.09 -4.09 -4.87
CA ALA A 54 -1.49 -2.94 -4.08
C ALA A 54 -0.27 -2.24 -3.47
N ALA A 55 -0.44 -1.01 -2.98
CA ALA A 55 0.53 -0.33 -2.13
C ALA A 55 -0.21 0.45 -1.04
N ALA A 56 0.35 0.45 0.17
CA ALA A 56 -0.18 1.20 1.30
C ALA A 56 0.73 2.37 1.65
N PHE A 57 0.11 3.50 1.98
CA PHE A 57 0.79 4.75 2.26
C PHE A 57 0.18 5.44 3.49
N ASP A 58 1.03 6.11 4.24
CA ASP A 58 0.64 7.12 5.20
C ASP A 58 0.87 8.50 4.60
N LEU A 59 -0.12 9.36 4.77
CA LEU A 59 -0.15 10.73 4.31
C LEU A 59 -0.19 11.63 5.53
N ALA A 60 0.71 12.62 5.58
CA ALA A 60 0.65 13.70 6.55
C ALA A 60 0.54 15.03 5.79
N VAL A 61 -0.58 15.72 5.99
CA VAL A 61 -0.81 17.08 5.50
C VAL A 61 -0.62 18.03 6.67
N VAL A 62 0.30 18.98 6.54
CA VAL A 62 0.60 19.97 7.57
C VAL A 62 0.43 21.36 6.98
N ALA A 63 -0.46 22.14 7.60
CA ALA A 63 -0.70 23.56 7.39
C ALA A 63 -0.54 24.30 8.73
N PRO A 64 -0.56 25.65 8.76
CA PRO A 64 -0.36 26.42 10.00
C PRO A 64 -1.42 26.12 11.08
N ASP A 65 -2.65 25.84 10.67
CA ASP A 65 -3.83 25.62 11.50
C ASP A 65 -4.39 24.18 11.41
N GLU A 66 -3.90 23.37 10.47
CA GLU A 66 -4.41 22.02 10.22
C GLU A 66 -3.28 20.98 10.18
N ARG A 67 -3.52 19.84 10.83
CA ARG A 67 -2.73 18.62 10.64
C ARG A 67 -3.67 17.44 10.41
N THR A 68 -3.51 16.80 9.26
CA THR A 68 -4.35 15.67 8.86
C THR A 68 -3.44 14.49 8.52
N ASN A 69 -3.66 13.37 9.22
CA ASN A 69 -3.00 12.10 8.92
C ASN A 69 -4.02 11.14 8.30
N ALA A 70 -3.64 10.45 7.24
CA ALA A 70 -4.48 9.46 6.60
C ALA A 70 -3.66 8.26 6.13
N THR A 71 -4.21 7.07 6.25
CA THR A 71 -3.66 5.85 5.66
C THR A 71 -4.52 5.47 4.47
N VAL A 72 -3.88 5.19 3.33
CA VAL A 72 -4.56 4.77 2.11
C VAL A 72 -3.93 3.50 1.56
N VAL A 73 -4.76 2.61 1.01
CA VAL A 73 -4.30 1.45 0.23
C VAL A 73 -4.82 1.58 -1.19
N VAL A 74 -3.91 1.68 -2.15
CA VAL A 74 -4.21 1.78 -3.58
C VAL A 74 -4.03 0.41 -4.21
N ARG A 75 -5.03 -0.04 -4.97
CA ARG A 75 -4.98 -1.30 -5.73
C ARG A 75 -4.52 -1.03 -7.15
N ALA A 76 -3.66 -1.90 -7.67
CA ALA A 76 -3.37 -1.93 -9.10
C ALA A 76 -4.60 -2.51 -9.83
N VAL A 77 -5.07 -1.80 -10.87
CA VAL A 77 -6.21 -2.20 -11.72
C VAL A 77 -5.73 -2.94 -12.96
#